data_AF-A0A382KZ29-F1
#
_entry.id   AF-A0A382KZ29-F1
#
_cell.length_a   1.000
_cell.length_b   1.000
_cell.length_c   1.000
_cell.angle_alpha   90.00
_cell.angle_beta   90.00
_cell.angle_gamma   90.00
#
_symmetry.space_group_name_H-M   'P 1'
#
loop_
_entity.id
_entity.type
_entity.pdbx_description
1 polymer ?
#
loop_
_entity_poly.entity_id
_entity_poly.type
_entity_poly.pdbx_seq_one_letter_code
_entity_poly.pdbx_strand_id
1 'polypeptide(L)'
;FPILGYSIIFFNSTDSFLILFAISCIASILVYIGGILDATKGLDLKIKYSLFAPVGGFIVVSGFLAGLIQSKSKTAISWRGRTYHMKGQVQKSINV
;
A
#
# COMPACT_ATOMS: atom_id res chain seq x y z
N PHE A 1 0.19 10.42 0.95
CA PHE A 1 -0.35 11.25 -0.14
C PHE A 1 0.81 11.77 -0.99
N PRO A 2 1.06 11.25 -2.21
CA PRO A 2 2.25 11.60 -3.00
C PRO A 2 2.37 13.10 -3.30
N ILE A 3 1.24 13.79 -3.47
CA ILE A 3 1.19 15.24 -3.72
C ILE A 3 1.76 16.07 -2.55
N LEU A 4 1.68 15.55 -1.31
CA LEU A 4 2.22 16.19 -0.12
C LEU A 4 3.75 16.06 -0.07
N GLY A 5 4.29 14.91 -0.50
CA GLY A 5 5.73 14.76 -0.68
C GLY A 5 6.27 15.67 -1.77
N TYR A 6 5.54 15.79 -2.88
CA TYR A 6 5.88 16.69 -3.98
C TYR A 6 5.88 18.16 -3.55
N SER A 7 4.87 18.59 -2.78
CA SER A 7 4.78 19.98 -2.33
C SER A 7 5.87 20.37 -1.31
N ILE A 8 6.36 19.43 -0.48
CA ILE A 8 7.47 19.67 0.45
C ILE A 8 8.80 19.90 -0.29
N ILE A 9 9.08 19.10 -1.32
CA ILE A 9 10.36 19.17 -2.07
C ILE A 9 10.50 20.52 -2.81
N PHE A 10 9.38 21.08 -3.29
CA PHE A 10 9.34 22.33 -4.07
C PHE A 10 8.76 23.52 -3.28
N PHE A 11 8.73 23.42 -1.95
CA PHE A 11 8.08 24.41 -1.08
C PHE A 11 8.63 25.84 -1.26
N ASN A 12 9.91 25.98 -1.59
CA ASN A 12 10.59 27.27 -1.70
C ASN A 12 10.64 27.86 -3.12
N SER A 13 9.97 27.23 -4.10
CA SER A 13 10.06 27.66 -5.50
C SER A 13 9.00 28.69 -5.90
N THR A 14 7.79 28.64 -5.35
CA THR A 14 6.68 29.53 -5.75
C THR A 14 5.56 29.53 -4.69
N ASP A 15 4.85 30.65 -4.52
CA ASP A 15 3.72 30.77 -3.57
C ASP A 15 2.60 29.74 -3.80
N SER A 16 2.42 29.28 -5.04
CA SER A 16 1.45 28.22 -5.39
C SER A 16 1.73 26.90 -4.68
N PHE A 17 2.98 26.60 -4.32
CA PHE A 17 3.33 25.39 -3.58
C PHE A 17 2.89 25.45 -2.12
N LEU A 18 2.78 26.64 -1.53
CA LEU A 18 2.26 26.83 -0.17
C LEU A 18 0.76 26.49 -0.11
N ILE A 19 0.00 26.95 -1.10
CA ILE A 19 -1.43 26.60 -1.25
C ILE A 19 -1.60 25.10 -1.52
N LEU A 20 -0.78 24.54 -2.41
CA LEU A 20 -0.79 23.10 -2.71
C LEU A 20 -0.47 22.26 -1.47
N PHE A 21 0.51 22.70 -0.67
CA PHE A 21 0.88 22.07 0.59
C PHE A 21 -0.29 22.10 1.57
N ALA A 22 -0.93 23.26 1.79
CA ALA A 22 -2.07 23.40 2.68
C ALA A 22 -3.25 22.47 2.30
N ILE A 23 -3.64 22.46 1.02
CA ILE A 23 -4.74 21.60 0.54
C ILE A 23 -4.34 20.11 0.66
N SER A 24 -3.09 19.77 0.37
CA SER A 24 -2.60 18.40 0.51
C SER A 24 -2.57 17.91 1.97
N CYS A 25 -2.28 18.78 2.92
CA CYS A 25 -2.35 18.49 4.35
C CYS A 25 -3.79 18.21 4.78
N ILE A 26 -4.73 19.08 4.38
CA ILE A 26 -6.17 18.90 4.69
C ILE A 26 -6.68 17.58 4.09
N ALA A 27 -6.37 17.31 2.82
CA ALA A 27 -6.75 16.08 2.15
C ALA A 27 -6.18 14.84 2.85
N SER A 28 -4.90 14.87 3.25
CA SER A 28 -4.25 13.76 3.95
C SER A 28 -4.90 13.47 5.31
N ILE A 29 -5.27 14.52 6.07
CA ILE A 29 -5.98 14.37 7.35
C ILE A 29 -7.36 13.76 7.12
N LEU A 30 -8.11 14.23 6.13
CA LEU A 30 -9.44 13.71 5.80
C LEU A 30 -9.40 12.21 5.45
N VAL A 31 -8.43 11.80 4.63
CA VAL A 31 -8.24 10.39 4.27
C VAL A 31 -7.87 9.55 5.49
N TYR A 32 -7.04 10.09 6.38
CA TYR A 32 -6.67 9.41 7.62
C TYR A 32 -7.89 9.21 8.54
N ILE A 33 -8.70 10.24 8.71
CA ILE A 33 -9.97 10.18 9.48
C ILE A 33 -10.94 9.20 8.83
N GLY A 34 -11.04 9.19 7.49
CA GLY A 34 -11.84 8.22 6.75
C GLY A 34 -11.43 6.78 7.04
N GLY A 35 -10.13 6.49 7.06
CA GLY A 35 -9.61 5.17 7.42
C GLY A 35 -9.88 4.78 8.88
N ILE A 36 -9.86 5.74 9.80
CA ILE A 36 -10.26 5.51 11.21
C ILE A 36 -11.77 5.25 11.31
N LEU A 37 -12.59 6.01 10.59
CA LEU A 37 -14.05 5.80 10.57
C LEU A 37 -14.42 4.43 10.02
N ASP A 38 -13.76 3.99 8.96
CA ASP A 38 -13.97 2.67 8.37
C ASP A 38 -13.55 1.56 9.34
N ALA A 39 -12.42 1.72 10.04
CA ALA A 39 -11.97 0.74 11.04
C ALA A 39 -12.83 0.73 12.32
N THR A 40 -13.35 1.88 12.76
CA THR A 40 -14.25 1.94 13.92
C THR A 40 -15.63 1.39 13.61
N LYS A 41 -16.21 1.66 12.44
CA LYS A 41 -17.55 1.19 12.06
C LYS A 41 -17.58 -0.18 11.42
N GLY A 42 -16.54 -0.55 10.66
CA GLY A 42 -16.45 -1.84 9.98
C GLY A 42 -15.94 -2.97 10.87
N LEU A 43 -14.97 -2.69 11.74
CA LEU A 43 -14.32 -3.70 12.60
C LEU A 43 -14.73 -3.58 14.09
N ASP A 44 -15.62 -2.64 14.43
CA ASP A 44 -16.10 -2.35 15.79
C ASP A 44 -14.96 -2.14 16.83
N LEU A 45 -13.86 -1.51 16.39
CA LEU A 45 -12.74 -1.23 17.29
C LEU A 45 -13.00 0.04 18.11
N LYS A 46 -12.68 0.00 19.41
CA LYS A 46 -12.58 1.22 20.23
C LYS A 46 -11.64 2.21 19.56
N ILE A 47 -12.02 3.50 19.54
CA ILE A 47 -11.31 4.61 18.88
C ILE A 47 -9.80 4.63 19.21
N LYS A 48 -9.40 4.22 20.43
CA LYS A 48 -8.00 4.09 20.85
C LYS A 48 -7.17 3.13 19.96
N TYR A 49 -7.74 2.01 19.54
CA TYR A 49 -7.05 1.02 18.70
C TYR A 49 -7.18 1.33 17.21
N SER A 50 -8.21 2.09 16.82
CA SER A 50 -8.44 2.48 15.44
C SER A 50 -7.43 3.49 14.90
N LEU A 51 -6.71 4.22 15.77
CA LEU A 51 -5.71 5.19 15.33
C LEU A 51 -4.55 4.53 14.57
N PHE A 52 -4.22 3.27 14.88
CA PHE A 52 -3.17 2.51 14.19
C PHE A 52 -3.69 1.66 13.03
N ALA A 53 -5.00 1.65 12.77
CA ALA A 53 -5.58 0.86 11.69
C ALA A 53 -5.07 1.26 10.29
N PRO A 54 -4.94 2.57 9.94
CA PRO A 54 -4.36 2.96 8.65
C PRO A 54 -2.89 2.53 8.49
N VAL A 55 -2.12 2.49 9.60
CA VAL A 55 -0.72 2.04 9.62
C VAL A 55 -0.64 0.52 9.43
N GLY A 56 -1.47 -0.24 10.13
CA GLY A 56 -1.57 -1.69 9.96
C GLY A 56 -1.93 -2.09 8.54
N GLY A 57 -2.90 -1.41 7.93
CA GLY A 57 -3.28 -1.61 6.53
C GLY A 57 -2.11 -1.38 5.56
N PHE A 58 -1.31 -0.33 5.79
CA PHE A 58 -0.12 -0.07 4.99
C PHE A 58 0.92 -1.19 5.07
N ILE A 59 1.15 -1.76 6.26
CA ILE A 59 2.09 -2.88 6.46
C ILE A 59 1.62 -4.12 5.67
N VAL A 60 0.31 -4.42 5.72
CA VAL A 60 -0.26 -5.57 5.00
C VAL A 60 -0.12 -5.40 3.48
N VAL A 61 -0.48 -4.24 2.93
CA VAL A 61 -0.40 -3.98 1.48
C VAL A 61 1.06 -3.96 1.00
N SER A 62 1.97 -3.36 1.76
CA SER A 62 3.41 -3.34 1.41
C SER A 62 4.05 -4.73 1.51
N GLY A 63 3.70 -5.52 2.53
CA GLY A 63 4.12 -6.92 2.64
C GLY A 63 3.59 -7.78 1.49
N PHE A 64 2.32 -7.59 1.11
CA PHE A 64 1.74 -8.26 -0.05
C PHE A 64 2.44 -7.87 -1.36
N LEU A 65 2.70 -6.57 -1.57
CA LEU A 65 3.42 -6.08 -2.73
C LEU A 65 4.86 -6.63 -2.80
N ALA A 66 5.57 -6.67 -1.67
CA ALA A 66 6.90 -7.29 -1.58
C ALA A 66 6.84 -8.79 -1.92
N GLY A 67 5.78 -9.49 -1.45
CA GLY A 67 5.51 -10.88 -1.82
C GLY A 67 5.27 -11.07 -3.32
N LEU A 68 4.49 -10.19 -3.96
CA LEU A 68 4.25 -10.23 -5.41
C LEU A 68 5.54 -9.99 -6.21
N ILE A 69 6.35 -9.01 -5.82
CA ILE A 69 7.63 -8.72 -6.46
C ILE A 69 8.57 -9.92 -6.31
N GLN A 70 8.62 -10.53 -5.12
CA GLN A 70 9.44 -11.71 -4.87
C GLN A 70 8.96 -12.93 -5.66
N SER A 71 7.65 -13.14 -5.78
CA SER A 71 7.05 -14.22 -6.58
C SER A 71 7.39 -14.07 -8.07
N LYS A 72 7.31 -12.85 -8.61
CA LYS A 72 7.65 -12.57 -10.02
C LYS A 72 9.15 -12.76 -10.32
N SER A 73 10.01 -12.52 -9.33
CA SER A 73 11.47 -12.68 -9.45
C SER A 73 11.92 -14.13 -9.31
N LYS A 74 11.26 -14.90 -8.44
CA LYS A 74 11.53 -16.34 -8.28
C LYS A 74 10.92 -17.12 -9.45
N THR A 75 11.75 -17.39 -10.45
CA THR A 75 11.48 -18.41 -11.49
C THR A 75 11.42 -19.84 -10.92
N ALA A 76 11.48 -20.01 -9.60
CA ALA A 76 11.46 -21.28 -8.90
C ALA A 76 10.26 -21.35 -7.95
N ILE A 77 9.33 -22.27 -8.23
CA ILE A 77 8.14 -22.52 -7.41
C ILE A 77 8.44 -23.71 -6.50
N SER A 78 8.34 -23.56 -5.18
CA SER A 78 8.48 -24.69 -4.26
C SER A 78 7.10 -25.31 -3.98
N TRP A 79 6.93 -26.59 -4.28
CA TRP A 79 5.70 -27.35 -4.03
C TRP A 79 6.04 -28.65 -3.32
N ARG A 80 5.39 -28.91 -2.17
CA ARG A 80 5.63 -30.11 -1.31
C ARG A 80 7.12 -30.37 -1.04
N GLY A 81 7.87 -29.33 -0.68
CA GLY A 81 9.30 -29.44 -0.37
C GLY A 81 10.22 -29.60 -1.57
N ARG A 82 9.71 -29.53 -2.81
CA ARG A 82 10.52 -29.59 -4.04
C ARG A 82 10.47 -28.27 -4.79
N THR A 83 11.61 -27.71 -5.18
CA THR A 83 11.73 -26.47 -5.95
C THR A 83 11.77 -26.77 -7.45
N TYR A 84 10.77 -26.29 -8.19
CA TYR A 84 10.64 -26.41 -9.64
C TYR A 84 11.03 -25.09 -10.30
N HIS A 85 12.10 -25.09 -11.09
CA HIS A 85 12.52 -23.93 -11.86
C HIS A 85 11.74 -23.88 -13.18
N MET A 86 10.77 -22.96 -13.30
CA MET A 86 9.91 -22.80 -14.48
C MET A 86 10.52 -21.86 -15.54
N LYS A 87 11.84 -21.88 -15.70
CA LYS A 87 12.51 -21.04 -16.71
C LYS A 87 12.19 -21.57 -18.11
N GLY A 88 11.34 -20.86 -18.86
CA GLY A 88 11.10 -21.10 -20.29
C GLY A 88 9.97 -22.07 -20.64
N GLN A 89 9.01 -22.34 -19.74
CA GLN A 89 7.84 -23.17 -20.04
C GLN A 89 6.56 -22.34 -19.97
N VAL A 90 5.82 -22.25 -21.07
CA VAL A 90 4.49 -21.62 -21.12
C VAL A 90 3.50 -22.56 -20.44
N GLN A 91 2.79 -22.07 -19.43
CA GLN A 91 1.78 -22.82 -18.70
C GLN A 91 0.67 -23.26 -19.66
N LYS A 92 0.64 -24.56 -20.01
CA LYS A 92 -0.51 -25.14 -20.69
C LYS A 92 -1.61 -25.36 -19.66
N SER A 93 -2.76 -24.73 -19.86
CA SER A 93 -3.94 -24.99 -19.05
C SER A 93 -4.32 -26.46 -19.22
N ILE A 94 -4.38 -27.20 -18.09
CA ILE A 94 -5.01 -28.51 -18.06
C ILE A 94 -6.50 -28.27 -18.27
N ASN A 95 -7.02 -28.70 -19.41
CA ASN A 95 -8.45 -28.82 -19.64
C ASN A 95 -8.86 -30.16 -19.02
N VAL A 96 -9.77 -30.11 -18.02
CA VAL A 96 -10.33 -31.29 -17.37
C VAL A 96 -11.67 -31.62 -17.99
#